data_AF-A0AAE6G0D4-F1
#
_entry.id   AF-A0AAE6G0D4-F1
#
_cell.length_a   1.000
_cell.length_b   1.000
_cell.length_c   1.000
_cell.angle_alpha   90.00
_cell.angle_beta   90.00
_cell.angle_gamma   90.00
#
_symmetry.space_group_name_H-M   'P 1'
#
loop_
_entity.id
_entity.type
_entity.pdbx_description
1 polymer ?
#
loop_
_entity_poly.entity_id
_entity_poly.type
_entity_poly.pdbx_seq_one_letter_code
_entity_poly.pdbx_strand_id
1 'polypeptide(L)'
;MGAECAIPAWTGPDRSNQDFQFASCAVEVKTTASSPHHQVAISNIRQLDEVHVPALLLLHVALEIRHDSGETLVGMVESLRDLLRPSGQPLSLFEEKLRSWGYLDVHAVRYGEAAYVVRSHGFYRVMGCFPRLTEADIPDGVGDVRYSVALSACSAYRLSPDAAAALIVGK
;
A
#
# COMPACT_ATOMS: atom_id res chain seq x y z
N MET A 1 4.57 -14.41 -7.76
CA MET A 1 5.87 -14.05 -7.16
C MET A 1 5.96 -14.69 -5.79
N GLY A 2 7.17 -15.06 -5.34
CA GLY A 2 7.40 -15.58 -3.99
C GLY A 2 7.82 -14.48 -3.01
N ALA A 3 7.95 -14.85 -1.73
CA ALA A 3 8.41 -13.98 -0.65
C ALA A 3 9.75 -13.29 -0.94
N GLU A 4 10.67 -13.99 -1.62
CA GLU A 4 11.99 -13.50 -2.03
C GLU A 4 11.92 -12.23 -2.89
N CYS A 5 10.81 -12.00 -3.61
CA CYS A 5 10.62 -10.77 -4.39
C CYS A 5 9.74 -9.77 -3.65
N ALA A 6 8.72 -10.24 -2.92
CA ALA A 6 7.73 -9.37 -2.29
C ALA A 6 8.29 -8.59 -1.10
N ILE A 7 9.11 -9.21 -0.24
CA ILE A 7 9.64 -8.55 0.97
C ILE A 7 10.66 -7.46 0.63
N PRO A 8 11.65 -7.68 -0.28
CA PRO A 8 12.55 -6.60 -0.69
C PRO A 8 11.82 -5.46 -1.41
N ALA A 9 10.75 -5.76 -2.14
CA ALA A 9 9.96 -4.75 -2.83
C ALA A 9 9.12 -3.88 -1.89
N TRP A 10 8.83 -4.33 -0.66
CA TRP A 10 8.08 -3.56 0.33
C TRP A 10 8.97 -2.46 0.94
N THR A 11 8.97 -1.29 0.32
CA THR A 11 9.87 -0.17 0.66
C THR A 11 9.20 0.93 1.48
N GLY A 12 7.88 0.85 1.71
CA GLY A 12 7.15 1.76 2.59
C GLY A 12 7.80 1.95 3.98
N PRO A 13 8.23 0.87 4.66
CA PRO A 13 8.96 0.97 5.94
C PRO A 13 10.25 1.80 5.87
N ASP A 14 10.84 1.92 4.69
CA ASP A 14 12.07 2.67 4.44
C ASP A 14 11.78 4.15 4.13
N ARG A 15 10.51 4.59 4.27
CA ARG A 15 10.02 5.95 3.96
C ARG A 15 10.14 6.33 2.48
N SER A 16 10.07 5.33 1.61
CA SER A 16 9.90 5.54 0.17
C SER A 16 8.62 6.31 -0.15
N ASN A 17 8.58 6.91 -1.34
CA ASN A 17 7.39 7.62 -1.82
C ASN A 17 6.19 6.67 -2.01
N GLN A 18 6.46 5.42 -2.41
CA GLN A 18 5.46 4.35 -2.58
C GLN A 18 5.72 3.18 -1.63
N ASP A 19 4.66 2.47 -1.26
CA ASP A 19 4.74 1.30 -0.38
C ASP A 19 5.53 0.12 -0.98
N PHE A 20 5.37 -0.14 -2.29
CA PHE A 20 6.10 -1.19 -2.99
C PHE A 20 6.81 -0.67 -4.24
N GLN A 21 8.02 -1.15 -4.48
CA GLN A 21 8.80 -0.89 -5.69
C GLN A 21 9.33 -2.19 -6.28
N PHE A 22 8.86 -2.51 -7.47
CA PHE A 22 9.31 -3.62 -8.30
C PHE A 22 10.08 -3.08 -9.51
N ALA A 23 10.79 -3.95 -10.22
CA ALA A 23 11.54 -3.55 -11.42
C ALA A 23 10.64 -2.97 -12.53
N SER A 24 9.39 -3.41 -12.63
CA SER A 24 8.44 -3.01 -13.68
C SER A 24 7.38 -2.00 -13.23
N CYS A 25 7.18 -1.81 -11.93
CA CYS A 25 6.21 -0.84 -11.41
C CYS A 25 6.43 -0.53 -9.93
N ALA A 26 5.84 0.56 -9.47
CA ALA A 26 5.58 0.82 -8.05
C ALA A 26 4.09 0.65 -7.71
N VAL A 27 3.80 0.36 -6.45
CA VAL A 27 2.44 0.26 -5.92
C VAL A 27 2.33 1.12 -4.66
N GLU A 28 1.40 2.06 -4.68
CA GLU A 28 0.95 2.82 -3.50
C GLU A 28 -0.32 2.16 -2.95
N VAL A 29 -0.35 1.85 -1.65
CA VAL A 29 -1.47 1.19 -0.99
C VAL A 29 -2.22 2.19 -0.10
N LYS A 30 -3.52 2.36 -0.35
CA LYS A 30 -4.39 3.21 0.45
C LYS A 30 -5.52 2.41 1.07
N THR A 31 -5.59 2.41 2.39
CA THR A 31 -6.67 1.77 3.15
C THR A 31 -7.68 2.79 3.64
N THR A 32 -8.97 2.49 3.56
CA THR A 32 -10.04 3.32 4.15
C THR A 32 -10.94 2.46 5.02
N ALA A 33 -11.20 2.90 6.26
CA ALA A 33 -12.08 2.22 7.19
C ALA A 33 -13.43 2.91 7.40
N SER A 34 -13.52 4.22 7.13
CA SER A 34 -14.76 5.00 7.30
C SER A 34 -15.64 4.91 6.06
N SER A 35 -16.94 4.67 6.28
CA SER A 35 -17.94 4.72 5.22
C SER A 35 -18.46 6.17 5.05
N PRO A 36 -18.59 6.67 3.82
CA PRO A 36 -18.36 5.93 2.58
C PRO A 36 -16.90 5.97 2.11
N HIS A 37 -16.42 4.83 1.60
CA HIS A 37 -15.06 4.63 1.07
C HIS A 37 -14.87 5.26 -0.32
N HIS A 38 -15.22 6.54 -0.47
CA HIS A 38 -15.25 7.20 -1.79
C HIS A 38 -13.98 7.97 -2.11
N GLN A 39 -13.11 8.21 -1.14
CA GLN A 39 -11.90 9.01 -1.32
C GLN A 39 -10.69 8.33 -0.71
N VAL A 40 -9.54 8.51 -1.35
CA VAL A 40 -8.23 8.15 -0.80
C VAL A 40 -7.48 9.43 -0.46
N ALA A 41 -6.90 9.47 0.74
CA ALA A 41 -6.06 10.57 1.17
C ALA A 41 -4.65 10.40 0.63
N ILE A 42 -4.12 11.45 0.02
CA ILE A 42 -2.75 11.55 -0.46
C ILE A 42 -2.04 12.54 0.45
N SER A 43 -1.11 12.02 1.25
CA SER A 43 -0.42 12.78 2.30
C SER A 43 0.86 13.44 1.81
N ASN A 44 1.33 13.05 0.63
CA ASN A 44 2.46 13.64 -0.05
C ASN A 44 2.26 13.50 -1.57
N ILE A 45 2.52 14.57 -2.31
CA ILE A 45 2.37 14.63 -3.78
C ILE A 45 3.18 13.55 -4.51
N ARG A 46 4.31 13.12 -3.93
CA ARG A 46 5.17 12.09 -4.51
C ARG A 46 4.56 10.70 -4.51
N GLN A 47 3.52 10.46 -3.70
CA GLN A 47 2.92 9.12 -3.58
C GLN A 47 2.27 8.66 -4.89
N LEU A 48 1.63 9.59 -5.61
CA LEU A 48 1.01 9.33 -6.90
C LEU A 48 1.83 9.87 -8.10
N ASP A 49 3.08 10.26 -7.87
CA ASP A 49 3.96 10.74 -8.93
C ASP A 49 4.60 9.55 -9.67
N GLU A 50 4.22 9.35 -10.93
CA GLU A 50 4.75 8.25 -11.74
C GLU A 50 6.05 8.57 -12.48
N VAL A 51 6.55 9.82 -12.43
CA VAL A 51 7.66 10.28 -13.29
C VAL A 51 8.92 9.42 -13.16
N HIS A 52 9.18 8.91 -11.96
CA HIS A 52 10.42 8.19 -11.63
C HIS A 52 10.24 6.66 -11.58
N VAL A 53 9.10 6.14 -12.00
CA VAL A 53 8.81 4.69 -12.00
C VAL A 53 8.26 4.24 -13.35
N PRO A 54 8.53 2.99 -13.81
CA PRO A 54 8.10 2.56 -15.14
C PRO A 54 6.56 2.51 -15.28
N ALA A 55 5.88 2.20 -14.18
CA ALA A 55 4.44 2.28 -14.04
C ALA A 55 4.10 2.47 -12.56
N LEU A 56 2.96 3.12 -12.28
CA LEU A 56 2.47 3.32 -10.92
C LEU A 56 1.05 2.78 -10.78
N LEU A 57 0.84 1.96 -9.75
CA LEU A 57 -0.46 1.44 -9.37
C LEU A 57 -0.90 2.02 -8.04
N LEU A 58 -2.15 2.46 -7.96
CA LEU A 58 -2.84 2.69 -6.70
C LEU A 58 -3.65 1.42 -6.36
N LEU A 59 -3.34 0.78 -5.24
CA LEU A 59 -4.16 -0.24 -4.62
C LEU A 59 -5.00 0.40 -3.52
N HIS A 60 -6.32 0.49 -3.73
CA HIS A 60 -7.25 0.87 -2.68
C HIS A 60 -7.81 -0.39 -2.00
N VAL A 61 -7.82 -0.40 -0.67
CA VAL A 61 -8.41 -1.46 0.15
C VAL A 61 -9.46 -0.85 1.09
N ALA A 62 -10.72 -1.20 0.90
CA ALA A 62 -11.81 -0.81 1.79
C ALA A 62 -11.91 -1.83 2.93
N LEU A 63 -11.78 -1.34 4.15
CA LEU A 63 -11.80 -2.14 5.37
C LEU A 63 -13.06 -1.82 6.18
N GLU A 64 -13.54 -2.81 6.91
CA GLU A 64 -14.42 -2.62 8.06
C GLU A 64 -13.66 -2.97 9.33
N ILE A 65 -13.71 -2.06 10.32
CA ILE A 65 -13.13 -2.30 11.65
C ILE A 65 -14.19 -2.96 12.52
N ARG A 66 -13.83 -4.09 13.12
CA ARG A 66 -14.68 -4.86 14.03
C ARG A 66 -13.86 -5.25 15.27
N HIS A 67 -14.55 -5.67 16.32
CA HIS A 67 -13.91 -6.11 17.56
C HIS A 67 -14.03 -7.62 17.81
N ASP A 68 -14.83 -8.33 17.00
CA ASP A 68 -15.18 -9.74 17.22
C ASP A 68 -14.93 -10.65 16.00
N SER A 69 -14.56 -10.08 14.85
CA SER A 69 -14.40 -10.82 13.60
C SER A 69 -13.45 -10.13 12.63
N GLY A 70 -12.66 -10.91 11.90
CA GLY A 70 -11.63 -10.41 10.99
C GLY A 70 -10.21 -10.73 11.48
N GLU A 71 -9.22 -10.11 10.83
CA GLU A 71 -7.80 -10.29 11.16
C GLU A 71 -7.30 -9.12 12.00
N THR A 72 -6.60 -9.39 13.10
CA THR A 72 -5.89 -8.36 13.87
C THR A 72 -4.53 -8.09 13.24
N LEU A 73 -3.91 -6.94 13.54
CA LEU A 73 -2.54 -6.67 13.10
C LEU A 73 -1.57 -7.75 13.59
N VAL A 74 -1.73 -8.20 14.84
CA VAL A 74 -0.93 -9.30 15.42
C VAL A 74 -1.13 -10.58 14.61
N GLY A 75 -2.38 -10.94 14.30
CA GLY A 75 -2.69 -12.13 13.51
C GLY A 75 -2.12 -12.07 12.09
N MET A 76 -2.17 -10.91 11.43
CA MET A 76 -1.55 -10.70 10.12
C MET A 76 -0.03 -10.88 10.17
N VAL A 77 0.63 -10.30 11.18
CA VAL A 77 2.08 -10.44 11.38
C VAL A 77 2.46 -11.91 11.62
N GLU A 78 1.75 -12.62 12.49
CA GLU A 78 2.01 -14.05 12.73
C GLU A 78 1.77 -14.91 11.49
N SER A 79 0.71 -14.64 10.72
CA SER A 79 0.44 -15.35 9.47
C SER A 79 1.54 -15.14 8.44
N LEU A 80 2.08 -13.92 8.34
CA LEU A 80 3.24 -13.63 7.48
C LEU A 80 4.51 -14.29 8.00
N ARG A 81 4.76 -14.29 9.32
CA ARG A 81 5.89 -15.01 9.93
C ARG A 81 5.85 -16.50 9.60
N ASP A 82 4.70 -17.13 9.72
CA ASP A 82 4.51 -18.55 9.38
C ASP A 82 4.75 -18.82 7.89
N LEU A 83 4.24 -17.95 7.01
CA LEU A 83 4.47 -18.04 5.57
C LEU A 83 5.96 -17.88 5.19
N LEU A 84 6.67 -17.00 5.89
CA LEU A 84 8.08 -16.68 5.63
C LEU A 84 9.05 -17.64 6.32
N ARG A 85 8.60 -18.42 7.32
CA ARG A 85 9.46 -19.33 8.10
C ARG A 85 10.31 -20.30 7.26
N PRO A 86 9.83 -20.85 6.13
CA PRO A 86 10.68 -21.68 5.26
C PRO A 86 11.81 -20.90 4.57
N SER A 87 11.69 -19.57 4.45
CA SER A 87 12.59 -18.66 3.75
C SER A 87 13.34 -17.77 4.76
N GLY A 88 14.53 -18.21 5.20
CA GLY A 88 15.26 -17.54 6.28
C GLY A 88 15.63 -16.07 6.02
N GLN A 89 16.00 -15.72 4.79
CA GLN A 89 16.39 -14.34 4.44
C GLN A 89 15.17 -13.38 4.39
N PRO A 90 14.07 -13.68 3.66
CA PRO A 90 12.86 -12.86 3.70
C PRO A 90 12.27 -12.65 5.09
N LEU A 91 12.25 -13.69 5.93
CA LEU A 91 11.76 -13.54 7.31
C LEU A 91 12.61 -12.53 8.09
N SER A 92 13.94 -12.63 8.00
CA SER A 92 14.85 -11.72 8.71
C SER A 92 14.65 -10.26 8.27
N LEU A 93 14.51 -10.02 6.96
CA LEU A 93 14.25 -8.69 6.42
C LEU A 93 12.87 -8.15 6.81
N PHE A 94 11.86 -9.01 6.86
CA PHE A 94 10.51 -8.64 7.31
C PHE A 94 10.53 -8.19 8.78
N GLU A 95 11.21 -8.93 9.66
CA GLU A 95 11.35 -8.54 11.07
C GLU A 95 12.09 -7.20 11.25
N GLU A 96 13.14 -6.97 10.45
CA GLU A 96 13.86 -5.71 10.46
C GLU A 96 12.94 -4.53 10.06
N LYS A 97 12.14 -4.71 9.02
CA LYS A 97 11.18 -3.70 8.53
C LYS A 97 10.06 -3.43 9.54
N LEU A 98 9.53 -4.46 10.20
CA LEU A 98 8.56 -4.27 11.29
C LEU A 98 9.14 -3.41 12.41
N ARG A 99 10.37 -3.73 12.84
CA ARG A 99 11.07 -3.00 13.91
C ARG A 99 11.37 -1.56 13.51
N SER A 100 11.84 -1.32 12.29
CA SER A 100 12.17 0.03 11.81
C SER A 100 10.94 0.92 11.71
N TRP A 101 9.78 0.34 11.37
CA TRP A 101 8.50 1.04 11.36
C TRP A 101 7.89 1.25 12.75
N GLY A 102 8.41 0.56 13.77
CA GLY A 102 7.99 0.70 15.17
C GLY A 102 6.95 -0.32 15.64
N TYR A 103 6.73 -1.40 14.88
CA TYR A 103 6.00 -2.56 15.38
C TYR A 103 6.89 -3.34 16.35
N LEU A 104 6.43 -3.47 17.60
CA LEU A 104 7.15 -4.18 18.67
C LEU A 104 6.22 -5.20 19.31
N ASP A 105 6.63 -6.47 19.36
CA ASP A 105 5.81 -7.57 19.92
C ASP A 105 5.39 -7.31 21.38
N VAL A 106 6.20 -6.58 22.14
CA VAL A 106 5.87 -6.17 23.53
C VAL A 106 4.60 -5.31 23.63
N HIS A 107 4.18 -4.70 22.52
CA HIS A 107 2.97 -3.90 22.42
C HIS A 107 1.78 -4.67 21.82
N ALA A 108 1.87 -5.99 21.62
CA ALA A 108 0.83 -6.81 21.00
C ALA A 108 -0.58 -6.59 21.58
N VAL A 109 -0.68 -6.37 22.90
CA VAL A 109 -1.95 -6.06 23.58
C VAL A 109 -2.64 -4.82 22.98
N ARG A 110 -1.88 -3.79 22.62
CA ARG A 110 -2.42 -2.55 22.00
C ARG A 110 -2.86 -2.76 20.56
N TYR A 111 -2.26 -3.73 19.87
CA TYR A 111 -2.55 -4.01 18.46
C TYR A 111 -3.72 -4.99 18.27
N GLY A 112 -4.12 -5.70 19.34
CA GLY A 112 -5.16 -6.72 19.30
C GLY A 112 -6.60 -6.23 19.47
N GLU A 113 -6.81 -4.95 19.81
CA GLU A 113 -8.15 -4.41 20.09
C GLU A 113 -9.02 -4.26 18.83
N ALA A 114 -8.41 -4.09 17.67
CA ALA A 114 -9.09 -3.93 16.39
C ALA A 114 -8.83 -5.13 15.48
N ALA A 115 -9.90 -5.66 14.90
CA ALA A 115 -9.87 -6.61 13.80
C ALA A 115 -10.36 -5.92 12.51
N TYR A 116 -9.82 -6.36 11.38
CA TYR A 116 -10.07 -5.78 10.08
C TYR A 116 -10.68 -6.82 9.16
N VAL A 117 -11.73 -6.42 8.44
CA VAL A 117 -12.35 -7.24 7.38
C VAL A 117 -12.23 -6.48 6.07
N VAL A 118 -11.60 -7.10 5.06
CA VAL A 118 -11.55 -6.53 3.72
C VAL A 118 -12.93 -6.62 3.07
N ARG A 119 -13.53 -5.48 2.75
CA ARG A 119 -14.82 -5.39 2.06
C ARG A 119 -14.67 -5.42 0.55
N SER A 120 -13.67 -4.71 0.05
CA SER A 120 -13.32 -4.70 -1.36
C SER A 120 -11.90 -4.17 -1.54
N HIS A 121 -11.34 -4.43 -2.71
CA HIS A 121 -10.12 -3.78 -3.16
C HIS A 121 -10.21 -3.44 -4.64
N GLY A 122 -9.39 -2.50 -5.09
CA GLY A 122 -9.32 -2.11 -6.48
C GLY A 122 -7.92 -1.63 -6.84
N PHE A 123 -7.43 -2.09 -7.99
CA PHE A 123 -6.22 -1.57 -8.61
C PHE A 123 -6.58 -0.50 -9.62
N TYR A 124 -5.83 0.59 -9.62
CA TYR A 124 -5.95 1.67 -10.59
C TYR A 124 -4.58 2.01 -11.14
N ARG A 125 -4.46 2.16 -12.46
CA ARG A 125 -3.23 2.62 -13.08
C ARG A 125 -3.15 4.14 -13.03
N VAL A 126 -2.13 4.66 -12.38
CA VAL A 126 -1.87 6.10 -12.34
C VAL A 126 -1.15 6.48 -13.64
N MET A 127 -1.86 7.17 -14.53
CA MET A 127 -1.33 7.63 -15.82
C MET A 127 -2.24 8.69 -16.44
N GLY A 128 -1.70 9.50 -17.35
CA GLY A 128 -2.48 10.45 -18.15
C GLY A 128 -3.32 11.36 -17.27
N CYS A 129 -4.63 11.44 -17.54
CA CYS A 129 -5.57 12.29 -16.79
C CYS A 129 -6.03 11.68 -15.45
N PHE A 130 -5.32 10.70 -14.88
CA PHE A 130 -5.64 10.19 -13.54
C PHE A 130 -5.60 11.35 -12.54
N PRO A 131 -6.64 11.55 -11.71
CA PRO A 131 -6.72 12.68 -10.78
C PRO A 131 -5.61 12.62 -9.72
N ARG A 132 -4.58 13.45 -9.90
CA ARG A 132 -3.43 13.58 -8.99
C ARG A 132 -2.80 14.95 -9.12
N LEU A 133 -1.92 15.26 -8.17
CA LEU A 133 -0.97 16.37 -8.26
C LEU A 133 0.43 15.79 -8.34
N THR A 134 1.27 16.37 -9.18
CA THR A 134 2.70 16.09 -9.32
C THR A 134 3.51 17.29 -8.84
N GLU A 135 4.83 17.15 -8.71
CA GLU A 135 5.69 18.28 -8.34
C GLU A 135 5.55 19.47 -9.32
N ALA A 136 5.28 19.20 -10.60
CA ALA A 136 5.09 20.24 -11.62
C ALA A 136 3.81 21.08 -11.44
N ASP A 137 2.83 20.57 -10.68
CA ASP A 137 1.57 21.27 -10.40
C ASP A 137 1.67 22.22 -9.19
N ILE A 138 2.77 22.14 -8.43
CA ILE A 138 2.94 22.85 -7.17
C ILE A 138 3.73 24.14 -7.37
N PRO A 139 3.19 25.32 -7.00
CA PRO A 139 3.91 26.58 -7.12
C PRO A 139 5.16 26.64 -6.23
N ASP A 140 6.16 27.42 -6.68
CA ASP A 140 7.38 27.67 -5.92
C ASP A 140 7.08 28.18 -4.50
N GLY A 141 7.71 27.54 -3.51
CA GLY A 141 7.57 27.86 -2.09
C GLY A 141 6.38 27.18 -1.38
N VAL A 142 5.55 26.42 -2.10
CA VAL A 142 4.49 25.59 -1.49
C VAL A 142 5.03 24.20 -1.15
N GLY A 143 4.76 23.75 0.08
CA GLY A 143 5.15 22.43 0.58
C GLY A 143 4.04 21.77 1.40
N ASP A 144 4.29 20.56 1.90
CA ASP A 144 3.38 19.78 2.76
C ASP A 144 1.94 19.64 2.21
N VAL A 145 1.83 19.56 0.88
CA VAL A 145 0.55 19.44 0.18
C VAL A 145 -0.08 18.08 0.48
N ARG A 146 -1.32 18.14 0.98
CA ARG A 146 -2.18 17.00 1.23
C ARG A 146 -3.50 17.21 0.50
N TYR A 147 -3.99 16.18 -0.16
CA TYR A 147 -5.23 16.23 -0.91
C TYR A 147 -5.94 14.89 -0.86
N SER A 148 -7.15 14.82 -1.40
CA SER A 148 -7.87 13.56 -1.58
C SER A 148 -8.27 13.36 -3.03
N VAL A 149 -8.38 12.09 -3.41
CA VAL A 149 -8.80 11.68 -4.74
C VAL A 149 -10.11 10.90 -4.62
N ALA A 150 -11.13 11.34 -5.33
CA ALA A 150 -12.39 10.60 -5.43
C ALA A 150 -12.22 9.36 -6.32
N LEU A 151 -12.48 8.18 -5.77
CA LEU A 151 -12.35 6.91 -6.48
C LEU A 151 -13.34 6.77 -7.65
N SER A 152 -14.50 7.46 -7.59
CA SER A 152 -15.45 7.53 -8.69
C SER A 152 -14.83 8.13 -9.96
N ALA A 153 -13.96 9.13 -9.81
CA ALA A 153 -13.23 9.76 -10.90
C ALA A 153 -12.09 8.86 -11.45
N CYS A 154 -11.76 7.77 -10.76
CA CYS A 154 -10.69 6.84 -11.15
C CYS A 154 -11.18 5.63 -11.95
N SER A 155 -12.49 5.49 -12.18
CA SER A 155 -13.11 4.29 -12.77
C SER A 155 -12.52 3.88 -14.12
N ALA A 156 -12.19 4.85 -14.99
CA ALA A 156 -11.57 4.60 -16.30
C ALA A 156 -10.15 4.01 -16.22
N TYR A 157 -9.50 4.10 -15.06
CA TYR A 157 -8.13 3.62 -14.81
C TYR A 157 -8.10 2.29 -14.06
N ARG A 158 -9.27 1.73 -13.74
CA ARG A 158 -9.36 0.49 -12.97
C ARG A 158 -8.81 -0.68 -13.77
N LEU A 159 -7.99 -1.49 -13.12
CA LEU A 159 -7.43 -2.72 -13.67
C LEU A 159 -8.17 -3.95 -13.14
N SER A 160 -8.20 -5.01 -13.94
CA SER A 160 -8.48 -6.34 -13.43
C SER A 160 -7.31 -6.82 -12.55
N PRO A 161 -7.55 -7.75 -11.61
CA PRO A 161 -6.48 -8.35 -10.82
C PRO A 161 -5.37 -8.96 -11.69
N ASP A 162 -5.72 -9.61 -12.79
CA ASP A 162 -4.76 -10.22 -13.71
C ASP A 162 -3.88 -9.18 -14.43
N ALA A 163 -4.47 -8.05 -14.86
CA ALA A 163 -3.73 -6.97 -15.49
C ALA A 163 -2.77 -6.28 -14.50
N ALA A 164 -3.21 -6.07 -13.25
CA ALA A 164 -2.34 -5.56 -12.20
C ALA A 164 -1.20 -6.55 -11.87
N ALA A 165 -1.51 -7.84 -11.77
CA ALA A 165 -0.51 -8.88 -11.53
C ALA A 165 0.52 -8.98 -12.66
N ALA A 166 0.10 -8.84 -13.93
CA ALA A 166 1.02 -8.82 -15.07
C ALA A 166 2.05 -7.69 -14.96
N LEU A 167 1.59 -6.46 -14.64
CA LEU A 167 2.48 -5.32 -14.42
C LEU A 167 3.44 -5.55 -13.25
N ILE A 168 2.96 -6.10 -12.13
CA ILE A 168 3.77 -6.35 -10.93
C ILE A 168 4.82 -7.44 -11.18
N VAL A 169 4.51 -8.46 -11.97
CA VAL A 169 5.45 -9.54 -12.33
C VAL A 169 6.35 -9.16 -13.51
N GLY A 170 6.03 -8.08 -14.23
CA GLY A 170 6.78 -7.62 -15.41
C GLY A 170 6.55 -8.50 -16.65
N LYS A 171 5.32 -8.99 -16.83
CA LYS A 171 4.88 -9.76 -17.99
C LYS A 171 3.99 -8.95 -18.92
#